data_AF-A0A6A7LFV4-F1
#
_entry.id   AF-A0A6A7LFV4-F1
#
_cell.length_a   1.000
_cell.length_b   1.000
_cell.length_c   1.000
_cell.angle_alpha   90.00
_cell.angle_beta   90.00
_cell.angle_gamma   90.00
#
_symmetry.space_group_name_H-M   'P 1'
#
loop_
_entity.id
_entity.type
_entity.pdbx_description
1 polymer ?
#
loop_
_entity_poly.entity_id
_entity_poly.type
_entity_poly.pdbx_seq_one_letter_code
_entity_poly.pdbx_strand_id
1 'polypeptide(L)'
;MELPRRRGKSLSYQYHLQEKYQDKDKQVDKGVKANYSSNAFCHSCDSNWMIFDGATGETICTNCGTVITDRPTILEGGPGSIESFGNSVSLAFPDKGLSTVITSANIDASGSILNHDQIQNVNKIRYLDKVSNNNRTQIRNLKNAFVTMAAIRDKLTLTDPVMERAAYYYRKTLQNKLIKGRSIREMVVASIYASCKEMEVPRTLCEICDAANADPIFAGKCYRTMARELRLSPLIVDSTRYISKVADSACVSQKTYRRAVEMLDIVKKHAVSYGKDPKALATAVLYAACIKENEPKVSQAKIAAAGSISVVTLRKRFSDILRIIPRDTNRCA
;
A
#
# COMPACT_ATOMS: atom_id res chain seq x y z
N MET A 1 2.07 -31.21 -39.69
CA MET A 1 1.33 -31.00 -38.43
C MET A 1 2.20 -30.08 -37.58
N GLU A 2 2.09 -28.78 -37.84
CA GLU A 2 2.94 -27.74 -37.25
C GLU A 2 2.25 -27.14 -36.02
N LEU A 3 2.95 -27.09 -34.89
CA LEU A 3 2.54 -26.37 -33.68
C LEU A 3 3.41 -25.09 -33.53
N PRO A 4 2.87 -24.01 -32.94
CA PRO A 4 3.22 -22.66 -33.36
C PRO A 4 4.43 -22.06 -32.64
N ARG A 5 5.21 -21.30 -33.40
CA ARG A 5 6.28 -20.39 -32.97
C ARG A 5 5.73 -19.37 -31.96
N ARG A 6 6.19 -19.42 -30.70
CA ARG A 6 6.08 -18.27 -29.78
C ARG A 6 7.01 -17.17 -30.27
N ARG A 7 6.40 -16.10 -30.79
CA ARG A 7 7.06 -14.84 -31.14
C ARG A 7 7.56 -14.17 -29.85
N GLY A 8 8.86 -13.86 -29.83
CA GLY A 8 9.49 -13.10 -28.76
C GLY A 8 8.86 -11.73 -28.57
N LYS A 9 8.69 -11.36 -27.30
CA LYS A 9 8.48 -9.97 -26.91
C LYS A 9 9.83 -9.41 -26.44
N SER A 10 10.23 -8.36 -27.16
CA SER A 10 11.33 -7.42 -27.01
C SER A 10 12.14 -7.43 -25.70
N LEU A 11 13.45 -7.64 -25.85
CA LEU A 11 14.53 -7.42 -24.88
C LEU A 11 14.67 -5.96 -24.35
N SER A 12 13.78 -5.04 -24.69
CA SER A 12 13.94 -3.62 -24.38
C SER A 12 13.73 -3.26 -22.90
N TYR A 13 13.05 -4.09 -22.11
CA TYR A 13 12.82 -3.82 -20.68
C TYR A 13 13.98 -4.30 -19.79
N GLN A 14 14.80 -5.24 -20.28
CA GLN A 14 15.96 -5.73 -19.53
C GLN A 14 17.21 -4.85 -19.74
N TYR A 15 17.38 -4.23 -20.92
CA TYR A 15 18.52 -3.34 -21.17
C TYR A 15 18.43 -1.99 -20.43
N HIS A 16 17.23 -1.45 -20.21
CA HIS A 16 17.09 -0.14 -19.53
C HIS A 16 17.33 -0.19 -18.02
N LEU A 17 17.28 -1.37 -17.41
CA LEU A 17 17.73 -1.57 -16.03
C LEU A 17 19.25 -1.79 -15.95
N GLN A 18 19.90 -2.22 -17.04
CA GLN A 18 21.34 -2.45 -17.09
C GLN A 18 22.12 -1.16 -17.37
N GLU A 19 21.60 -0.26 -18.23
CA GLU A 19 22.23 1.04 -18.51
C GLU A 19 22.22 1.97 -17.29
N LYS A 20 21.22 1.87 -16.39
CA LYS A 20 21.22 2.65 -15.14
C LYS A 20 22.19 2.11 -14.08
N TYR A 21 22.74 0.92 -14.27
CA TYR A 21 23.70 0.30 -13.35
C TYR A 21 25.15 0.37 -13.85
N GLN A 22 25.41 0.93 -15.05
CA GLN A 22 26.78 1.01 -15.60
C GLN A 22 27.40 2.42 -15.62
N ASP A 23 26.67 3.48 -15.22
CA ASP A 23 27.21 4.86 -15.13
C ASP A 23 27.46 5.35 -13.69
N LYS A 24 27.81 4.44 -12.77
CA LYS A 24 28.30 4.80 -11.44
C LYS A 24 29.54 4.02 -11.05
N ASP A 25 30.60 4.19 -11.84
CA ASP A 25 31.95 4.07 -11.31
C ASP A 25 32.69 5.38 -11.48
N LYS A 26 33.34 5.79 -10.37
CA LYS A 26 34.19 6.99 -10.16
C LYS A 26 33.49 8.25 -9.63
N GLN A 27 32.79 8.10 -8.53
CA GLN A 27 33.16 8.91 -7.37
C GLN A 27 33.62 7.96 -6.26
N VAL A 28 34.89 8.07 -5.90
CA VAL A 28 35.40 7.49 -4.65
C VAL A 28 34.64 8.20 -3.54
N ASP A 29 33.63 7.53 -2.99
CA ASP A 29 32.91 8.00 -1.81
C ASP A 29 33.88 8.03 -0.63
N LYS A 30 34.60 9.15 -0.52
CA LYS A 30 35.25 9.59 0.71
C LYS A 30 34.14 9.86 1.72
N GLY A 31 33.83 8.87 2.54
CA GLY A 31 33.09 9.06 3.78
C GLY A 31 31.81 8.26 3.88
N VAL A 32 31.90 6.93 3.89
CA VAL A 32 30.94 6.11 4.64
C VAL A 32 31.17 6.46 6.12
N LYS A 33 30.37 7.38 6.65
CA LYS A 33 30.34 7.65 8.10
C LYS A 33 29.68 6.44 8.76
N ALA A 34 30.50 5.47 9.16
CA ALA A 34 30.10 4.43 10.08
C ALA A 34 29.55 5.10 11.35
N ASN A 35 28.36 4.68 11.80
CA ASN A 35 27.84 5.07 13.09
C ASN A 35 28.78 4.50 14.16
N TYR A 36 29.68 5.35 14.64
CA TYR A 36 30.56 5.04 15.76
C TYR A 36 29.70 4.76 16.99
N SER A 37 29.73 3.51 17.46
CA SER A 37 29.64 3.28 18.90
C SER A 37 30.80 4.07 19.52
N SER A 38 30.46 5.10 20.28
CA SER A 38 31.43 5.98 20.92
C SER A 38 32.32 5.19 21.88
N ASN A 39 33.61 5.13 21.57
CA ASN A 39 34.75 4.64 22.37
C ASN A 39 35.15 3.15 22.24
N ALA A 40 35.33 2.63 21.04
CA ALA A 40 36.24 1.49 20.86
C ALA A 40 37.59 2.02 20.32
N PHE A 41 38.65 1.96 21.14
CA PHE A 41 40.02 2.30 20.72
C PHE A 41 40.83 1.01 20.62
N CYS A 42 41.67 0.90 19.58
CA CYS A 42 42.56 -0.24 19.46
C CYS A 42 43.66 -0.16 20.53
N HIS A 43 43.71 -1.13 21.44
CA HIS A 43 44.70 -1.15 22.54
C HIS A 43 46.15 -1.36 22.06
N SER A 44 46.33 -1.75 20.79
CA SER A 44 47.64 -2.06 20.21
C SER A 44 48.26 -0.93 19.38
N CYS A 45 47.45 0.00 18.87
CA CYS A 45 47.95 1.07 18.00
C CYS A 45 47.27 2.43 18.20
N ASP A 46 46.41 2.54 19.23
CA ASP A 46 45.59 3.71 19.59
C ASP A 46 44.77 4.32 18.44
N SER A 47 44.65 3.60 17.32
CA SER A 47 43.89 4.05 16.18
C SER A 47 42.40 3.82 16.43
N ASN A 48 41.60 4.77 15.95
CA ASN A 48 40.15 4.72 16.06
C ASN A 48 39.51 4.04 14.83
N TRP A 49 40.29 3.67 13.80
CA TRP A 49 39.74 3.19 12.53
C TRP A 49 39.55 1.67 12.52
N MET A 50 38.29 1.26 12.53
CA MET A 50 37.88 -0.14 12.57
C MET A 50 36.96 -0.49 11.41
N ILE A 51 37.07 -1.72 10.91
CA ILE A 51 36.18 -2.32 9.92
C ILE A 51 35.50 -3.53 10.58
N PHE A 52 34.22 -3.71 10.29
CA PHE A 52 33.45 -4.89 10.70
C PHE A 52 33.39 -5.88 9.55
N ASP A 53 33.87 -7.11 9.76
CA ASP A 53 33.68 -8.22 8.84
C ASP A 53 32.34 -8.92 9.14
N GLY A 54 31.38 -8.78 8.22
CA GLY A 54 30.06 -9.37 8.36
C GLY A 54 30.02 -10.89 8.22
N ALA A 55 31.06 -11.54 7.67
CA ALA A 55 31.09 -12.99 7.51
C ALA A 55 31.54 -13.71 8.78
N THR A 56 32.54 -13.16 9.49
CA THR A 56 33.05 -13.70 10.75
C THR A 56 32.40 -13.05 11.97
N GLY A 57 31.80 -11.87 11.79
CA GLY A 57 31.27 -11.04 12.87
C GLY A 57 32.36 -10.33 13.65
N GLU A 58 33.57 -10.19 13.11
CA GLU A 58 34.70 -9.61 13.85
C GLU A 58 34.84 -8.10 13.58
N THR A 59 35.21 -7.34 14.62
CA THR A 59 35.62 -5.93 14.44
C THR A 59 37.14 -5.85 14.44
N ILE A 60 37.71 -5.50 13.29
CA ILE A 60 39.14 -5.51 13.01
C ILE A 60 39.66 -4.08 12.92
N CYS A 61 40.77 -3.80 13.60
CA CYS A 61 41.50 -2.54 13.42
C CYS A 61 42.18 -2.51 12.05
N THR A 62 41.94 -1.47 11.26
CA THR A 62 42.59 -1.32 9.93
C THR A 62 44.07 -1.02 9.99
N ASN A 63 44.55 -0.40 11.06
CA ASN A 63 45.94 0.04 11.14
C ASN A 63 46.89 -1.09 11.56
N CYS A 64 46.45 -1.98 12.46
CA CYS A 64 47.30 -3.05 13.00
C CYS A 64 46.75 -4.48 12.80
N GLY A 65 45.53 -4.64 12.27
CA GLY A 65 44.91 -5.94 12.07
C GLY A 65 44.42 -6.62 13.35
N THR A 66 44.52 -5.97 14.51
CA THR A 66 44.06 -6.55 15.78
C THR A 66 42.54 -6.65 15.82
N VAL A 67 42.03 -7.84 16.15
CA VAL A 67 40.60 -8.08 16.41
C VAL A 67 40.26 -7.53 17.80
N ILE A 68 39.40 -6.51 17.84
CA ILE A 68 39.04 -5.83 19.10
C ILE A 68 37.84 -6.51 19.75
N THR A 69 36.90 -6.97 18.94
CA THR A 69 35.74 -7.74 19.40
C THR A 69 35.60 -8.97 18.53
N ASP A 70 35.75 -10.14 19.13
CA ASP A 70 35.38 -11.41 18.54
C ASP A 70 33.89 -11.66 18.85
N ARG A 71 33.08 -11.83 17.79
CA ARG A 71 31.62 -12.04 17.87
C ARG A 71 30.92 -11.11 18.87
N PRO A 72 30.81 -9.80 18.58
CA PRO A 72 29.83 -9.00 19.28
C PRO A 72 28.49 -9.73 19.11
N THR A 73 27.76 -9.92 20.20
CA THR A 73 26.39 -10.42 20.19
C THR A 73 25.51 -9.41 19.44
N ILE A 74 25.68 -9.33 18.13
CA ILE A 74 24.82 -8.61 17.22
C ILE A 74 23.66 -9.57 16.99
N LEU A 75 22.73 -9.53 17.95
CA LEU A 75 21.34 -9.93 17.74
C LEU A 75 20.60 -8.93 16.83
N GLU A 76 21.30 -7.99 16.22
CA GLU A 76 20.78 -7.04 15.25
C GLU A 76 21.35 -7.33 13.86
N GLY A 77 20.98 -8.50 13.34
CA GLY A 77 20.97 -8.69 11.91
C GLY A 77 20.07 -7.63 11.29
N GLY A 78 20.64 -6.80 10.42
CA GLY A 78 19.88 -5.93 9.53
C GLY A 78 18.84 -6.72 8.73
N PRO A 79 17.94 -6.04 7.99
CA PRO A 79 16.77 -6.62 7.32
C PRO A 79 17.19 -7.56 6.17
N GLY A 80 17.67 -8.75 6.51
CA GLY A 80 18.30 -9.70 5.59
C GLY A 80 19.02 -10.90 6.22
N SER A 81 19.22 -10.97 7.54
CA SER A 81 19.74 -12.19 8.16
C SER A 81 18.66 -13.26 8.22
N ILE A 82 18.81 -14.23 7.31
CA ILE A 82 18.03 -15.45 7.17
C ILE A 82 18.25 -16.31 8.41
N GLU A 83 17.49 -16.04 9.48
CA GLU A 83 17.13 -16.96 10.58
C GLU A 83 16.11 -16.32 11.53
N SER A 84 15.18 -15.53 10.97
CA SER A 84 13.96 -15.17 11.71
C SER A 84 13.05 -16.40 11.76
N PHE A 85 13.24 -17.25 12.77
CA PHE A 85 12.26 -18.26 13.16
C PHE A 85 10.99 -17.53 13.67
N GLY A 86 10.13 -17.11 12.74
CA GLY A 86 8.90 -16.39 13.04
C GLY A 86 8.32 -15.64 11.84
N ASN A 87 7.07 -15.23 11.96
CA ASN A 87 6.43 -14.37 10.96
C ASN A 87 7.08 -12.97 10.97
N SER A 88 7.20 -12.34 9.81
CA SER A 88 7.68 -10.95 9.73
C SER A 88 6.81 -10.03 10.61
N VAL A 89 7.46 -9.13 11.34
CA VAL A 89 6.76 -8.19 12.22
C VAL A 89 5.97 -7.21 11.35
N SER A 90 4.65 -7.33 11.34
CA SER A 90 3.76 -6.42 10.58
C SER A 90 2.71 -5.78 11.47
N LEU A 91 2.44 -4.48 11.22
CA LEU A 91 1.44 -3.74 11.98
C LEU A 91 0.01 -4.24 11.73
N ALA A 92 -0.23 -4.92 10.60
CA ALA A 92 -1.53 -5.46 10.23
C ALA A 92 -1.97 -6.65 11.10
N PHE A 93 -1.06 -7.27 11.86
CA PHE A 93 -1.41 -8.29 12.84
C PHE A 93 -1.75 -7.66 14.20
N PRO A 94 -2.77 -8.16 14.92
CA PRO A 94 -3.12 -7.69 16.27
C PRO A 94 -1.89 -7.59 17.19
N ASP A 95 -1.10 -8.67 17.25
CA ASP A 95 0.08 -8.83 18.11
C ASP A 95 1.40 -8.58 17.36
N LYS A 96 1.34 -7.86 16.23
CA LYS A 96 2.51 -7.51 15.41
C LYS A 96 3.32 -8.69 14.84
N GLY A 97 2.74 -9.89 14.77
CA GLY A 97 3.44 -11.08 14.28
C GLY A 97 4.15 -11.89 15.37
N LEU A 98 4.06 -11.48 16.64
CA LEU A 98 4.64 -12.19 17.80
C LEU A 98 3.71 -13.25 18.40
N SER A 99 2.53 -13.45 17.80
CA SER A 99 1.51 -14.36 18.35
C SER A 99 1.86 -15.81 18.06
N THR A 100 1.90 -16.64 19.10
CA THR A 100 1.92 -18.09 18.96
C THR A 100 0.50 -18.60 18.77
N VAL A 101 0.17 -19.06 17.56
CA VAL A 101 -1.13 -19.69 17.30
C VAL A 101 -1.02 -21.18 17.59
N ILE A 102 -1.67 -21.65 18.65
CA ILE A 102 -1.81 -23.09 18.89
C ILE A 102 -2.83 -23.62 17.89
N THR A 103 -2.36 -24.42 16.94
CA THR A 103 -3.22 -25.00 15.90
C THR A 103 -4.31 -25.88 16.52
N SER A 104 -5.49 -25.86 15.88
CA SER A 104 -6.57 -26.81 16.21
C SER A 104 -6.25 -28.24 15.75
N ALA A 105 -5.24 -28.42 14.91
CA ALA A 105 -4.72 -29.72 14.54
C ALA A 105 -4.19 -30.46 15.77
N ASN A 106 -4.63 -31.70 15.98
CA ASN A 106 -4.15 -32.58 17.05
C ASN A 106 -2.86 -33.29 16.64
N ILE A 107 -1.89 -32.49 16.21
CA ILE A 107 -0.63 -32.94 15.65
C ILE A 107 0.49 -32.15 16.33
N ASP A 108 1.56 -32.83 16.71
CA ASP A 108 2.76 -32.21 17.28
C ASP A 108 3.59 -31.47 16.21
N ALA A 109 4.56 -30.68 16.66
CA ALA A 109 5.48 -29.95 15.76
C ALA A 109 6.23 -30.87 14.78
N SER A 110 6.45 -32.14 15.14
CA SER A 110 7.07 -33.16 14.30
C SER A 110 6.12 -33.81 13.29
N GLY A 111 4.83 -33.47 13.31
CA GLY A 111 3.82 -34.09 12.45
C GLY A 111 3.17 -35.36 13.03
N SER A 112 3.49 -35.74 14.27
CA SER A 112 2.92 -36.92 14.94
C SER A 112 1.52 -36.64 15.49
N ILE A 113 0.60 -37.60 15.37
CA ILE A 113 -0.77 -37.48 15.90
C ILE A 113 -0.73 -37.60 17.43
N LEU A 114 -1.44 -36.72 18.12
CA LEU A 114 -1.54 -36.71 19.58
C LEU A 114 -2.43 -37.84 20.12
N ASN A 115 -2.04 -38.44 21.24
CA ASN A 115 -2.87 -39.38 21.99
C ASN A 115 -4.03 -38.67 22.69
N HIS A 116 -5.08 -39.41 23.06
CA HIS A 116 -6.30 -38.85 23.67
C HIS A 116 -6.02 -38.02 24.93
N ASP A 117 -5.16 -38.49 25.83
CA ASP A 117 -4.80 -37.76 27.06
C ASP A 117 -3.99 -36.48 26.76
N GLN A 118 -3.12 -36.53 25.76
CA GLN A 118 -2.38 -35.36 25.30
C GLN A 118 -3.33 -34.34 24.66
N ILE A 119 -4.32 -34.78 23.89
CA ILE A 119 -5.35 -33.92 23.31
C ILE A 119 -6.13 -33.19 24.40
N GLN A 120 -6.49 -33.85 25.50
CA GLN A 120 -7.17 -33.20 26.62
C GLN A 120 -6.31 -32.10 27.25
N ASN A 121 -5.03 -32.38 27.48
CA ASN A 121 -4.08 -31.39 28.01
C ASN A 121 -3.88 -30.22 27.05
N VAL A 122 -3.70 -30.48 25.75
CA VAL A 122 -3.56 -29.44 24.72
C VAL A 122 -4.84 -28.62 24.59
N ASN A 123 -6.02 -29.23 24.68
CA ASN A 123 -7.30 -28.51 24.69
C ASN A 123 -7.42 -27.56 25.89
N LYS A 124 -6.93 -27.97 27.06
CA LYS A 124 -6.85 -27.08 28.23
C LYS A 124 -5.91 -25.90 27.97
N ILE A 125 -4.74 -26.13 27.36
CA ILE A 125 -3.81 -25.06 26.98
C ILE A 125 -4.46 -24.12 25.95
N ARG A 126 -5.11 -24.64 24.90
CA ARG A 126 -5.86 -23.85 23.90
C ARG A 126 -6.95 -22.99 24.54
N TYR A 127 -7.66 -23.53 25.52
CA TYR A 127 -8.67 -22.78 26.27
C TYR A 127 -8.03 -21.63 27.07
N LEU A 128 -6.95 -21.91 27.81
CA LEU A 128 -6.23 -20.90 28.60
C LEU A 128 -5.65 -19.79 27.71
N ASP A 129 -5.06 -20.15 26.57
CA ASP A 129 -4.57 -19.18 25.59
C ASP A 129 -5.70 -18.27 25.05
N LYS A 130 -6.82 -18.88 24.65
CA LYS A 130 -8.01 -18.15 24.18
C LYS A 130 -8.53 -17.17 25.22
N VAL A 131 -8.60 -17.57 26.48
CA VAL A 131 -9.06 -16.73 27.59
C VAL A 131 -8.07 -15.58 27.83
N SER A 132 -6.77 -15.88 27.94
CA SER A 132 -5.71 -14.87 28.12
C SER A 132 -5.75 -13.79 27.03
N ASN A 133 -5.87 -14.22 25.77
CA ASN A 133 -5.89 -13.32 24.61
C ASN A 133 -7.18 -12.50 24.48
N ASN A 134 -8.31 -12.97 25.01
CA ASN A 134 -9.60 -12.27 24.91
C ASN A 134 -9.92 -11.37 26.10
N ASN A 135 -9.23 -11.52 27.23
CA ASN A 135 -9.47 -10.72 28.44
C ASN A 135 -9.14 -9.23 28.25
N ARG A 136 -8.28 -8.88 27.26
CA ARG A 136 -7.96 -7.48 26.95
C ARG A 136 -8.92 -6.92 25.90
N THR A 137 -9.77 -5.99 26.32
CA THR A 137 -10.77 -5.32 25.45
C THR A 137 -10.18 -4.70 24.19
N GLN A 138 -8.97 -4.15 24.28
CA GLN A 138 -8.23 -3.58 23.14
C GLN A 138 -7.79 -4.63 22.12
N ILE A 139 -7.30 -5.79 22.58
CA ILE A 139 -6.87 -6.88 21.68
C ILE A 139 -8.08 -7.45 20.93
N ARG A 140 -9.21 -7.66 21.63
CA ARG A 140 -10.46 -8.09 21.00
C ARG A 140 -10.94 -7.11 19.92
N ASN A 141 -10.83 -5.82 20.18
CA ASN A 141 -11.15 -4.78 19.20
C ASN A 141 -10.23 -4.85 17.98
N LEU A 142 -8.92 -4.93 18.17
CA LEU A 142 -7.93 -5.06 17.10
C LEU A 142 -8.16 -6.31 16.26
N LYS A 143 -8.46 -7.46 16.87
CA LYS A 143 -8.79 -8.70 16.16
C LYS A 143 -9.99 -8.51 15.22
N ASN A 144 -11.10 -7.95 15.72
CA ASN A 144 -12.29 -7.70 14.92
C ASN A 144 -12.02 -6.70 13.77
N ALA A 145 -11.25 -5.65 14.07
CA ALA A 145 -10.89 -4.64 13.10
C ALA A 145 -10.00 -5.20 11.98
N PHE A 146 -8.97 -5.96 12.33
CA PHE A 146 -8.03 -6.52 11.36
C PHE A 146 -8.63 -7.63 10.50
N VAL A 147 -9.58 -8.42 11.04
CA VAL A 147 -10.39 -9.34 10.20
C VAL A 147 -11.20 -8.56 9.16
N THR A 148 -11.80 -7.43 9.56
CA THR A 148 -12.56 -6.57 8.63
C THR A 148 -11.62 -5.92 7.61
N MET A 149 -10.45 -5.46 8.02
CA MET A 149 -9.42 -4.92 7.13
C MET A 149 -8.93 -5.94 6.11
N ALA A 150 -8.68 -7.19 6.52
CA ALA A 150 -8.30 -8.28 5.63
C ALA A 150 -9.40 -8.57 4.60
N ALA A 151 -10.66 -8.62 5.02
CA ALA A 151 -11.79 -8.80 4.09
C ALA A 151 -11.88 -7.66 3.05
N ILE A 152 -11.59 -6.42 3.43
CA ILE A 152 -11.57 -5.28 2.50
C ILE A 152 -10.37 -5.36 1.57
N ARG A 153 -9.19 -5.73 2.08
CA ARG A 153 -7.98 -5.96 1.28
C ARG A 153 -8.26 -6.93 0.15
N ASP A 154 -8.86 -8.07 0.47
CA ASP A 154 -9.11 -9.14 -0.50
C ASP A 154 -10.12 -8.70 -1.56
N LYS A 155 -11.21 -8.03 -1.16
CA LYS A 155 -12.24 -7.52 -2.08
C LYS A 155 -11.72 -6.43 -3.02
N LEU A 156 -10.86 -5.53 -2.53
CA LEU A 156 -10.37 -4.37 -3.29
C LEU A 156 -8.97 -4.55 -3.87
N THR A 157 -8.38 -5.74 -3.66
CA THR A 157 -6.99 -6.10 -4.03
C THR A 157 -5.98 -5.02 -3.64
N LEU A 158 -6.07 -4.58 -2.38
CA LEU A 158 -5.13 -3.58 -1.84
C LEU A 158 -3.76 -4.20 -1.56
N THR A 159 -2.71 -3.40 -1.74
CA THR A 159 -1.33 -3.82 -1.51
C THR A 159 -0.99 -3.84 -0.01
N ASP A 160 -0.04 -4.70 0.39
CA ASP A 160 0.41 -4.81 1.79
C ASP A 160 0.83 -3.46 2.42
N PRO A 161 1.59 -2.58 1.75
CA PRO A 161 1.97 -1.29 2.33
C PRO A 161 0.78 -0.39 2.69
N VAL A 162 -0.31 -0.45 1.89
CA VAL A 162 -1.54 0.30 2.18
C VAL A 162 -2.22 -0.23 3.44
N MET A 163 -2.17 -1.55 3.64
CA MET A 163 -2.74 -2.22 4.81
C MET A 163 -1.94 -1.96 6.07
N GLU A 164 -0.61 -1.97 5.98
CA GLU A 164 0.27 -1.62 7.11
C GLU A 164 0.04 -0.18 7.54
N ARG A 165 -0.09 0.74 6.57
CA ARG A 165 -0.37 2.14 6.86
C ARG A 165 -1.78 2.34 7.43
N ALA A 166 -2.78 1.61 6.95
CA ALA A 166 -4.11 1.61 7.53
C ALA A 166 -4.11 1.10 8.99
N ALA A 167 -3.34 0.05 9.26
CA ALA A 167 -3.18 -0.51 10.59
C ALA A 167 -2.48 0.46 11.55
N TYR A 168 -1.48 1.21 11.07
CA TYR A 168 -0.88 2.31 11.82
C TYR A 168 -1.92 3.36 12.23
N TYR A 169 -2.75 3.82 11.29
CA TYR A 169 -3.81 4.79 11.60
C TYR A 169 -4.83 4.25 12.59
N TYR A 170 -5.27 3.00 12.42
CA TYR A 170 -6.22 2.38 13.33
C TYR A 170 -5.68 2.26 14.76
N ARG A 171 -4.40 1.89 14.91
CA ARG A 171 -3.76 1.85 16.23
C ARG A 171 -3.66 3.23 16.87
N LYS A 172 -3.34 4.26 16.09
CA LYS A 172 -3.27 5.64 16.57
C LYS A 172 -4.65 6.15 17.01
N THR A 173 -5.71 5.81 16.29
CA THR A 173 -7.08 6.16 16.71
C THR A 173 -7.52 5.41 17.98
N LEU A 174 -7.09 4.15 18.14
CA LEU A 174 -7.32 3.37 19.37
C LEU A 174 -6.60 3.98 20.57
N GLN A 175 -5.33 4.37 20.43
CA GLN A 175 -4.53 5.04 21.46
C GLN A 175 -5.18 6.37 21.90
N ASN A 176 -5.68 7.16 20.94
CA ASN A 176 -6.38 8.41 21.19
C ASN A 176 -7.85 8.22 21.65
N LYS A 177 -8.29 6.98 21.90
CA LYS A 177 -9.65 6.62 22.36
C LYS A 177 -10.78 7.11 21.43
N LEU A 178 -10.50 7.33 20.15
CA LEU A 178 -11.48 7.83 19.16
C LEU A 178 -12.51 6.77 18.72
N ILE A 179 -12.34 5.52 19.13
CA ILE A 179 -13.19 4.40 18.70
C ILE A 179 -14.42 4.26 19.61
N LYS A 180 -14.39 4.82 20.83
CA LYS A 180 -15.50 4.71 21.79
C LYS A 180 -16.75 5.43 21.25
N GLY A 181 -17.88 4.72 21.23
CA GLY A 181 -19.17 5.24 20.73
C GLY A 181 -19.30 5.27 19.21
N ARG A 182 -18.35 4.69 18.46
CA ARG A 182 -18.37 4.58 17.00
C ARG A 182 -18.28 3.11 16.61
N SER A 183 -18.85 2.76 15.46
CA SER A 183 -18.73 1.39 14.96
C SER A 183 -17.33 1.10 14.41
N ILE A 184 -16.87 -0.12 14.64
CA ILE A 184 -15.54 -0.59 14.29
C ILE A 184 -15.35 -0.60 12.78
N ARG A 185 -16.38 -0.99 12.01
CA ARG A 185 -16.32 -1.10 10.55
C ARG A 185 -16.07 0.26 9.90
N GLU A 186 -16.79 1.28 10.31
CA GLU A 186 -16.68 2.65 9.80
C GLU A 186 -15.32 3.27 10.14
N MET A 187 -14.77 2.97 11.32
CA MET A 187 -13.43 3.40 11.69
C MET A 187 -12.34 2.69 10.86
N VAL A 188 -12.53 1.40 10.58
CA VAL A 188 -11.66 0.64 9.68
C VAL A 188 -11.68 1.25 8.27
N VAL A 189 -12.87 1.51 7.71
CA VAL A 189 -13.04 2.15 6.40
C VAL A 189 -12.36 3.52 6.37
N ALA A 190 -12.54 4.34 7.42
CA ALA A 190 -11.87 5.64 7.53
C ALA A 190 -10.34 5.50 7.52
N SER A 191 -9.79 4.51 8.24
CA SER A 191 -8.35 4.26 8.32
C SER A 191 -7.76 3.82 6.98
N ILE A 192 -8.45 2.94 6.25
CA ILE A 192 -8.06 2.51 4.90
C ILE A 192 -8.18 3.68 3.91
N TYR A 193 -9.23 4.50 4.02
CA TYR A 193 -9.39 5.65 3.15
C TYR A 193 -8.27 6.68 3.35
N ALA A 194 -7.83 6.89 4.61
CA ALA A 194 -6.68 7.76 4.91
C ALA A 194 -5.37 7.22 4.34
N SER A 195 -5.09 5.91 4.45
CA SER A 195 -3.89 5.32 3.85
C SER A 195 -3.91 5.36 2.32
N CYS A 196 -5.06 5.09 1.70
CA CYS A 196 -5.24 5.23 0.25
C CYS A 196 -4.97 6.67 -0.21
N LYS A 197 -5.43 7.68 0.54
CA LYS A 197 -5.15 9.08 0.23
C LYS A 197 -3.66 9.44 0.37
N GLU A 198 -3.00 8.97 1.42
CA GLU A 198 -1.58 9.23 1.63
C GLU A 198 -0.71 8.58 0.55
N MET A 199 -1.07 7.37 0.11
CA MET A 199 -0.36 6.63 -0.93
C MET A 199 -0.87 6.92 -2.35
N GLU A 200 -1.69 7.95 -2.53
CA GLU A 200 -2.27 8.36 -3.82
C GLU A 200 -3.00 7.25 -4.60
N VAL A 201 -3.56 6.26 -3.90
CA VAL A 201 -4.32 5.18 -4.51
C VAL A 201 -5.74 5.68 -4.84
N PRO A 202 -6.20 5.59 -6.11
CA PRO A 202 -7.50 6.10 -6.53
C PRO A 202 -8.64 5.17 -6.06
N ARG A 203 -9.00 5.28 -4.79
CA ARG A 203 -10.15 4.62 -4.15
C ARG A 203 -11.08 5.66 -3.55
N THR A 204 -12.36 5.54 -3.87
CA THR A 204 -13.37 6.41 -3.28
C THR A 204 -13.84 5.86 -1.94
N LEU A 205 -14.38 6.74 -1.10
CA LEU A 205 -14.94 6.32 0.18
C LEU A 205 -16.08 5.31 -0.01
N CYS A 206 -16.97 5.54 -0.99
CA CYS A 206 -18.10 4.65 -1.28
C CYS A 206 -17.63 3.24 -1.65
N GLU A 207 -16.63 3.10 -2.53
CA GLU A 207 -16.09 1.78 -2.92
C GLU A 207 -15.57 0.98 -1.71
N ILE A 208 -14.94 1.66 -0.74
CA ILE A 208 -14.44 1.01 0.49
C ILE A 208 -15.61 0.67 1.42
N CYS A 209 -16.63 1.52 1.50
CA CYS A 209 -17.83 1.26 2.28
C CYS A 209 -18.60 0.05 1.75
N ASP A 210 -18.72 -0.07 0.43
CA ASP A 210 -19.40 -1.19 -0.25
C ASP A 210 -18.68 -2.51 0.06
N ALA A 211 -17.35 -2.51 0.06
CA ALA A 211 -16.54 -3.68 0.42
C ALA A 211 -16.74 -4.09 1.90
N ALA A 212 -16.92 -3.11 2.80
CA ALA A 212 -17.07 -3.31 4.24
C ALA A 212 -18.52 -3.52 4.71
N ASN A 213 -19.51 -3.29 3.83
CA ASN A 213 -20.93 -3.15 4.18
C ASN A 213 -21.13 -2.15 5.34
N ALA A 214 -20.59 -0.94 5.15
CA ALA A 214 -20.63 0.16 6.11
C ALA A 214 -21.36 1.37 5.53
N ASP A 215 -21.92 2.23 6.38
CA ASP A 215 -22.60 3.43 5.91
C ASP A 215 -21.59 4.53 5.49
N PRO A 216 -21.63 5.02 4.24
CA PRO A 216 -20.70 6.04 3.76
C PRO A 216 -20.80 7.38 4.52
N ILE A 217 -21.98 7.72 5.06
CA ILE A 217 -22.20 8.97 5.81
C ILE A 217 -21.46 8.90 7.15
N PHE A 218 -21.60 7.78 7.86
CA PHE A 218 -20.92 7.58 9.15
C PHE A 218 -19.41 7.36 8.96
N ALA A 219 -18.99 6.62 7.94
CA ALA A 219 -17.58 6.47 7.59
C ALA A 219 -16.92 7.82 7.28
N GLY A 220 -17.61 8.71 6.55
CA GLY A 220 -17.14 10.07 6.28
C GLY A 220 -17.02 10.93 7.54
N LYS A 221 -17.95 10.81 8.50
CA LYS A 221 -17.86 11.47 9.82
C LYS A 221 -16.65 10.96 10.62
N CYS A 222 -16.42 9.64 10.62
CA CYS A 222 -15.28 9.02 11.28
C CYS A 222 -13.95 9.51 10.68
N TYR A 223 -13.85 9.54 9.34
CA TYR A 223 -12.67 10.07 8.64
C TYR A 223 -12.39 11.52 9.00
N ARG A 224 -13.40 12.40 8.99
CA ARG A 224 -13.20 13.83 9.36
C ARG A 224 -12.71 13.99 10.79
N THR A 225 -13.25 13.20 11.72
CA THR A 225 -12.81 13.23 13.11
C THR A 225 -11.36 12.75 13.22
N MET A 226 -11.04 11.62 12.61
CA MET A 226 -9.70 11.06 12.60
C MET A 226 -8.68 12.03 11.98
N ALA A 227 -9.00 12.66 10.84
CA ALA A 227 -8.14 13.61 10.18
C ALA A 227 -7.86 14.85 11.05
N ARG A 228 -8.87 15.35 11.78
CA ARG A 228 -8.70 16.48 12.71
C ARG A 228 -7.79 16.12 13.88
N GLU A 229 -8.03 15.00 14.53
CA GLU A 229 -7.30 14.58 15.74
C GLU A 229 -5.87 14.15 15.44
N LEU A 230 -5.66 13.45 14.32
CA LEU A 230 -4.34 13.01 13.88
C LEU A 230 -3.57 14.08 13.11
N ARG A 231 -4.17 15.27 12.92
CA ARG A 231 -3.63 16.39 12.14
C ARG A 231 -3.16 15.97 10.74
N LEU A 232 -3.94 15.12 10.08
CA LEU A 232 -3.64 14.68 8.72
C LEU A 232 -3.91 15.84 7.76
N SER A 233 -2.89 16.21 6.97
CA SER A 233 -3.06 17.16 5.89
C SER A 233 -4.01 16.58 4.84
N PRO A 234 -5.08 17.28 4.44
CA PRO A 234 -5.96 16.78 3.40
C PRO A 234 -5.22 16.79 2.06
N LEU A 235 -4.71 15.64 1.62
CA LEU A 235 -4.21 15.50 0.25
C LEU A 235 -5.38 15.57 -0.73
N ILE A 236 -5.20 16.42 -1.75
CA ILE A 236 -6.04 16.48 -2.93
C ILE A 236 -5.60 15.35 -3.84
N VAL A 237 -6.50 14.40 -4.10
CA VAL A 237 -6.18 13.25 -4.97
C VAL A 237 -6.13 13.72 -6.41
N ASP A 238 -5.05 13.37 -7.11
CA ASP A 238 -4.89 13.75 -8.51
C ASP A 238 -5.91 13.04 -9.41
N SER A 239 -6.61 13.82 -10.24
CA SER A 239 -7.53 13.36 -11.28
C SER A 239 -6.87 12.39 -12.26
N THR A 240 -5.57 12.49 -12.52
CA THR A 240 -4.87 11.61 -13.49
C THR A 240 -4.93 10.13 -13.06
N ARG A 241 -4.85 9.86 -11.75
CA ARG A 241 -4.94 8.50 -11.20
C ARG A 241 -6.33 7.88 -11.39
N TYR A 242 -7.38 8.70 -11.47
CA TYR A 242 -8.72 8.20 -11.76
C TYR A 242 -8.91 7.84 -13.24
N ILE A 243 -8.21 8.52 -14.17
CA ILE A 243 -8.31 8.23 -15.60
C ILE A 243 -7.90 6.78 -15.87
N SER A 244 -6.80 6.29 -15.30
CA SER A 244 -6.34 4.91 -15.53
C SER A 244 -7.40 3.89 -15.11
N LYS A 245 -7.94 4.05 -13.90
CA LYS A 245 -8.98 3.16 -13.38
C LYS A 245 -10.26 3.15 -14.22
N VAL A 246 -10.72 4.34 -14.63
CA VAL A 246 -11.94 4.46 -15.44
C VAL A 246 -11.69 3.94 -16.86
N ALA A 247 -10.49 4.14 -17.40
CA ALA A 247 -10.10 3.63 -18.71
C ALA A 247 -10.10 2.10 -18.75
N ASP A 248 -9.51 1.46 -17.73
CA ASP A 248 -9.50 0.01 -17.57
C ASP A 248 -10.92 -0.54 -17.44
N SER A 249 -11.77 0.11 -16.64
CA SER A 249 -13.17 -0.30 -16.42
C SER A 249 -14.04 -0.10 -17.68
N ALA A 250 -13.74 0.90 -18.51
CA ALA A 250 -14.48 1.18 -19.74
C ALA A 250 -13.98 0.35 -20.94
N CYS A 251 -12.83 -0.32 -20.81
CA CYS A 251 -12.09 -1.02 -21.87
C CYS A 251 -11.80 -0.11 -23.08
N VAL A 252 -11.26 1.09 -22.83
CA VAL A 252 -10.81 2.01 -23.89
C VAL A 252 -9.40 1.67 -24.38
N SER A 253 -9.10 2.06 -25.60
CA SER A 253 -7.79 1.89 -26.22
C SER A 253 -6.72 2.77 -25.58
N GLN A 254 -5.47 2.30 -25.67
CA GLN A 254 -4.31 3.04 -25.15
C GLN A 254 -4.12 4.40 -25.84
N LYS A 255 -4.54 4.52 -27.10
CA LYS A 255 -4.49 5.78 -27.87
C LYS A 255 -5.40 6.82 -27.22
N THR A 256 -6.65 6.45 -26.93
CA THR A 256 -7.59 7.33 -26.24
C THR A 256 -7.15 7.66 -24.83
N TYR A 257 -6.60 6.69 -24.09
CA TYR A 257 -6.07 6.93 -22.74
C TYR A 257 -4.97 8.00 -22.74
N ARG A 258 -3.98 7.88 -23.64
CA ARG A 258 -2.90 8.88 -23.77
C ARG A 258 -3.44 10.26 -24.09
N ARG A 259 -4.40 10.34 -25.03
CA ARG A 259 -5.09 11.59 -25.36
C ARG A 259 -5.84 12.17 -24.16
N ALA A 260 -6.50 11.35 -23.36
CA ALA A 260 -7.22 11.80 -22.18
C ALA A 260 -6.29 12.41 -21.13
N VAL A 261 -5.10 11.85 -20.95
CA VAL A 261 -4.08 12.42 -20.05
C VAL A 261 -3.61 13.79 -20.55
N GLU A 262 -3.29 13.91 -21.84
CA GLU A 262 -2.90 15.20 -22.46
C GLU A 262 -4.02 16.25 -22.30
N MET A 263 -5.27 15.87 -22.56
CA MET A 263 -6.42 16.75 -22.40
C MET A 263 -6.65 17.15 -20.93
N LEU A 264 -6.42 16.25 -19.98
CA LEU A 264 -6.55 16.55 -18.56
C LEU A 264 -5.54 17.61 -18.11
N ASP A 265 -4.29 17.52 -18.59
CA ASP A 265 -3.24 18.48 -18.24
C ASP A 265 -3.55 19.88 -18.77
N ILE A 266 -4.20 19.99 -19.93
CA ILE A 266 -4.72 21.27 -20.44
C ILE A 266 -5.83 21.77 -19.51
N VAL A 267 -6.82 20.92 -19.20
CA VAL A 267 -7.99 21.30 -18.38
C VAL A 267 -7.60 21.73 -16.96
N LYS A 268 -6.59 21.09 -16.36
CA LYS A 268 -6.03 21.46 -15.04
C LYS A 268 -5.45 22.87 -15.00
N LYS A 269 -4.92 23.40 -16.12
CA LYS A 269 -4.38 24.76 -16.19
C LYS A 269 -5.48 25.83 -16.22
N HIS A 270 -6.72 25.45 -16.52
CA HIS A 270 -7.85 26.37 -16.59
C HIS A 270 -8.67 26.39 -15.30
N ALA A 271 -9.29 27.55 -15.03
CA ALA A 271 -10.12 27.77 -13.84
C ALA A 271 -11.35 26.85 -13.75
N VAL A 272 -11.74 26.25 -14.87
CA VAL A 272 -12.86 25.30 -14.96
C VAL A 272 -12.62 24.04 -14.12
N SER A 273 -11.38 23.71 -13.76
CA SER A 273 -11.05 22.53 -12.95
C SER A 273 -11.25 22.74 -11.44
N TYR A 274 -11.21 23.98 -10.94
CA TYR A 274 -11.22 24.26 -9.50
C TYR A 274 -12.57 23.94 -8.84
N GLY A 275 -12.50 23.38 -7.62
CA GLY A 275 -13.68 23.09 -6.78
C GLY A 275 -14.59 21.97 -7.30
N LYS A 276 -14.19 21.26 -8.36
CA LYS A 276 -14.96 20.14 -8.93
C LYS A 276 -14.39 18.80 -8.46
N ASP A 277 -15.25 17.79 -8.43
CA ASP A 277 -14.86 16.44 -8.06
C ASP A 277 -13.82 15.89 -9.08
N PRO A 278 -12.61 15.51 -8.64
CA PRO A 278 -11.56 14.98 -9.52
C PRO A 278 -11.99 13.72 -10.28
N LYS A 279 -12.81 12.85 -9.68
CA LYS A 279 -13.32 11.64 -10.33
C LYS A 279 -14.25 12.00 -11.49
N ALA A 280 -15.15 12.96 -11.27
CA ALA A 280 -16.07 13.45 -12.29
C ALA A 280 -15.34 14.15 -13.44
N LEU A 281 -14.30 14.93 -13.12
CA LEU A 281 -13.46 15.58 -14.11
C LEU A 281 -12.72 14.55 -14.98
N ALA A 282 -12.04 13.58 -14.35
CA ALA A 282 -11.33 12.51 -15.05
C ALA A 282 -12.24 11.72 -16.00
N THR A 283 -13.44 11.36 -15.54
CA THR A 283 -14.42 10.59 -16.33
C THR A 283 -14.93 11.39 -17.53
N ALA A 284 -15.17 12.70 -17.36
CA ALA A 284 -15.62 13.57 -18.43
C ALA A 284 -14.52 13.85 -19.47
N VAL A 285 -13.27 14.00 -19.03
CA VAL A 285 -12.13 14.13 -19.94
C VAL A 285 -11.92 12.86 -20.75
N LEU A 286 -12.06 11.68 -20.13
CA LEU A 286 -11.98 10.41 -20.84
C LEU A 286 -13.07 10.30 -21.91
N TYR A 287 -14.30 10.69 -21.60
CA TYR A 287 -15.38 10.72 -22.59
C TYR A 287 -15.10 11.69 -23.75
N ALA A 288 -14.53 12.86 -23.47
CA ALA A 288 -14.15 13.81 -24.50
C ALA A 288 -13.05 13.26 -25.43
N ALA A 289 -12.08 12.52 -24.87
CA ALA A 289 -11.05 11.84 -25.64
C ALA A 289 -11.64 10.71 -26.52
N CYS A 290 -12.58 9.91 -26.00
CA CYS A 290 -13.27 8.88 -26.79
C CYS A 290 -13.99 9.47 -28.00
N ILE A 291 -14.61 10.65 -27.85
CA ILE A 291 -15.26 11.35 -28.96
C ILE A 291 -14.22 11.84 -29.97
N LYS A 292 -13.09 12.41 -29.53
CA LYS A 292 -12.06 12.92 -30.45
C LYS A 292 -11.41 11.82 -31.28
N GLU A 293 -11.22 10.63 -30.71
CA GLU A 293 -10.58 9.50 -31.41
C GLU A 293 -11.58 8.56 -32.11
N ASN A 294 -12.88 8.93 -32.15
CA ASN A 294 -13.97 8.14 -32.76
C ASN A 294 -13.98 6.68 -32.29
N GLU A 295 -13.91 6.47 -30.97
CA GLU A 295 -13.80 5.14 -30.41
C GLU A 295 -15.12 4.36 -30.51
N PRO A 296 -15.12 3.15 -31.10
CA PRO A 296 -16.34 2.38 -31.28
C PRO A 296 -16.90 1.90 -29.93
N LYS A 297 -18.24 1.90 -29.80
CA LYS A 297 -18.99 1.36 -28.64
C LYS A 297 -18.91 2.17 -27.34
N VAL A 298 -18.67 3.48 -27.41
CA VAL A 298 -18.64 4.35 -26.23
C VAL A 298 -19.95 5.12 -26.05
N SER A 299 -20.80 4.66 -25.12
CA SER A 299 -22.00 5.39 -24.69
C SER A 299 -21.73 6.21 -23.43
N GLN A 300 -22.46 7.32 -23.26
CA GLN A 300 -22.40 8.14 -22.04
C GLN A 300 -22.72 7.32 -20.80
N ALA A 301 -23.69 6.41 -20.90
CA ALA A 301 -24.09 5.54 -19.80
C ALA A 301 -22.96 4.57 -19.40
N LYS A 302 -22.26 3.98 -20.38
CA LYS A 302 -21.15 3.06 -20.13
C LYS A 302 -19.99 3.73 -19.40
N ILE A 303 -19.59 4.93 -19.84
CA ILE A 303 -18.51 5.67 -19.17
C ILE A 303 -18.94 6.19 -17.80
N ALA A 304 -20.18 6.68 -17.68
CA ALA A 304 -20.72 7.11 -16.39
C ALA A 304 -20.72 5.96 -15.37
N ALA A 305 -21.10 4.74 -15.80
CA ALA A 305 -21.05 3.54 -14.98
C ALA A 305 -19.61 3.17 -14.58
N ALA A 306 -18.66 3.20 -15.52
CA ALA A 306 -17.24 2.95 -15.26
C ALA A 306 -16.65 3.96 -14.25
N GLY A 307 -17.09 5.22 -14.31
CA GLY A 307 -16.74 6.26 -13.35
C GLY A 307 -17.59 6.27 -12.08
N SER A 308 -18.58 5.39 -11.91
CA SER A 308 -19.57 5.41 -10.81
C SER A 308 -20.14 6.82 -10.55
N ILE A 309 -20.52 7.52 -11.62
CA ILE A 309 -21.06 8.88 -11.60
C ILE A 309 -22.38 8.91 -12.37
N SER A 310 -23.26 9.86 -12.05
CA SER A 310 -24.51 10.04 -12.81
C SER A 310 -24.24 10.57 -14.23
N VAL A 311 -25.06 10.15 -15.19
CA VAL A 311 -24.99 10.63 -16.58
C VAL A 311 -25.18 12.15 -16.65
N VAL A 312 -26.00 12.73 -15.78
CA VAL A 312 -26.24 14.18 -15.72
C VAL A 312 -24.98 14.92 -15.29
N THR A 313 -24.26 14.41 -14.29
CA THR A 313 -22.98 14.98 -13.86
C THR A 313 -21.94 14.90 -14.98
N LEU A 314 -21.87 13.76 -15.69
CA LEU A 314 -20.99 13.59 -16.84
C LEU A 314 -21.26 14.64 -17.92
N ARG A 315 -22.53 14.87 -18.28
CA ARG A 315 -22.91 15.89 -19.29
C ARG A 315 -22.54 17.30 -18.87
N LYS A 316 -22.80 17.69 -17.62
CA LYS A 316 -22.42 19.03 -17.11
C LYS A 316 -20.90 19.25 -17.23
N ARG A 317 -20.10 18.27 -16.82
CA ARG A 317 -18.64 18.36 -16.88
C ARG A 317 -18.10 18.29 -18.31
N PHE A 318 -18.75 17.52 -19.16
CA PHE A 318 -18.41 17.48 -20.58
C PHE A 318 -18.64 18.83 -21.26
N SER A 319 -19.76 19.50 -21.01
CA SER A 319 -20.02 20.86 -21.52
C SER A 319 -18.98 21.88 -21.05
N ASP A 320 -18.53 21.76 -19.80
CA ASP A 320 -17.45 22.59 -19.26
C ASP A 320 -16.13 22.39 -20.01
N ILE A 321 -15.78 21.14 -20.34
CA ILE A 321 -14.53 20.78 -21.04
C ILE A 321 -14.57 21.25 -22.50
N LEU A 322 -15.73 21.15 -23.17
CA LEU A 322 -15.88 21.61 -24.55
C LEU A 322 -15.63 23.11 -24.75
N ARG A 323 -15.83 23.92 -23.71
CA ARG A 323 -15.50 25.36 -23.75
C ARG A 323 -13.99 25.61 -23.85
N ILE A 324 -13.17 24.68 -23.36
CA ILE A 324 -11.71 24.78 -23.38
C ILE A 324 -11.16 24.12 -24.63
N ILE A 325 -11.63 22.92 -24.93
CA ILE A 325 -11.18 22.11 -26.06
C ILE A 325 -12.35 22.02 -27.04
N PRO A 326 -12.49 22.99 -27.96
CA PRO A 326 -13.50 22.89 -29.00
C PRO A 326 -13.28 21.63 -29.84
N ARG A 327 -14.37 21.11 -30.40
CA ARG A 327 -14.29 20.05 -31.40
C ARG A 327 -13.63 20.64 -32.63
N ASP A 328 -12.58 19.99 -33.14
CA ASP A 328 -12.07 20.29 -34.47
C ASP A 328 -13.18 19.88 -35.45
N THR A 329 -13.92 20.85 -35.98
CA THR A 329 -15.06 20.63 -36.88
C THR A 329 -14.66 20.10 -38.26
N ASN A 330 -13.40 19.71 -38.47
CA ASN A 330 -12.82 19.40 -39.79
C ASN A 330 -12.47 17.92 -39.99
N ARG A 331 -13.30 16.98 -39.53
CA ARG A 331 -13.17 15.54 -39.87
C ARG A 331 -14.51 14.84 -40.18
N CYS A 332 -15.47 15.59 -40.70
CA CYS A 332 -16.56 15.02 -41.49
C CYS A 332 -16.26 15.32 -42.96
N ALA A 333 -15.52 14.42 -43.61
CA ALA A 333 -15.48 14.26 -45.05
C ALA A 333 -15.40 12.76 -45.33
#